data_AF-A0A7W0KNS7-F1
#
_entry.id   AF-A0A7W0KNS7-F1
#
_cell.length_a   1.000
_cell.length_b   1.000
_cell.length_c   1.000
_cell.angle_alpha   90.00
_cell.angle_beta   90.00
_cell.angle_gamma   90.00
#
_symmetry.space_group_name_H-M   'P 1'
#
loop_
_entity.id
_entity.type
_entity.pdbx_description
1 polymer ?
#
loop_
_entity_poly.entity_id
_entity_poly.type
_entity_poly.pdbx_seq_one_letter_code
_entity_poly.pdbx_strand_id
1 'polypeptide(L)'
;MTIVSPNLALFGYATLIVEFLLAVLLLSGTLTRGAALLGLGQSIAIGLSVANADGEWYWSYLLRAALHVAIFAMAARRFYGVDALLRQRPDLPKRLAALT
;
A
#
# COMPACT_ATOMS: atom_id res chain seq x y z
N MET A 1 0.68 11.37 22.76
CA MET A 1 1.49 11.63 21.54
C MET A 1 2.92 12.07 21.91
N THR A 2 3.63 11.33 22.75
CA THR A 2 4.95 11.74 23.30
C THR A 2 6.16 11.24 22.49
N ILE A 3 5.97 10.25 21.60
CA ILE A 3 7.06 9.67 20.79
C ILE A 3 7.07 10.22 19.37
N VAL A 4 5.89 10.37 18.74
CA VAL A 4 5.76 10.79 17.33
C VAL A 4 6.05 12.28 17.14
N SER A 5 5.49 13.13 18.00
CA SER A 5 5.63 14.60 17.93
C SER A 5 7.10 15.08 17.89
N PRO A 6 8.01 14.63 18.78
CA PRO A 6 9.41 15.04 18.70
C PRO A 6 10.19 14.40 17.55
N ASN A 7 9.70 13.30 16.97
CA ASN A 7 10.38 12.56 15.91
C ASN A 7 9.68 12.72 14.54
N LEU A 8 8.93 13.81 14.34
CA LEU A 8 8.05 14.00 13.19
C LEU A 8 8.76 13.83 11.84
N ALA A 9 10.00 14.31 11.72
CA ALA A 9 10.78 14.15 10.50
C ALA A 9 11.08 12.68 10.16
N LEU A 10 11.46 11.88 11.17
CA LEU A 10 11.74 10.46 10.98
C LEU A 10 10.47 9.71 10.54
N PHE A 11 9.35 9.96 11.23
CA PHE A 11 8.06 9.36 10.87
C PHE A 11 7.59 9.82 9.48
N GLY A 12 7.79 11.09 9.13
CA GLY A 12 7.45 11.63 7.81
C GLY A 12 8.21 10.97 6.66
N TYR A 13 9.54 10.86 6.78
CA TYR A 13 10.35 10.17 5.77
C TYR A 13 10.04 8.67 5.69
N ALA A 14 9.83 8.01 6.84
CA ALA A 14 9.43 6.61 6.86
C ALA A 14 8.08 6.41 6.16
N THR A 15 7.09 7.25 6.45
CA THR A 15 5.79 7.24 5.76
C THR A 15 5.96 7.42 4.26
N LEU A 16 6.74 8.40 3.82
CA LEU A 16 6.95 8.66 2.39
C LEU A 16 7.60 7.47 1.67
N ILE A 17 8.59 6.82 2.28
CA ILE A 17 9.22 5.62 1.73
C ILE A 17 8.19 4.51 1.58
N VAL A 18 7.35 4.28 2.59
CA VAL A 18 6.32 3.24 2.51
C VAL A 18 5.27 3.59 1.45
N GLU A 19 4.83 4.85 1.35
CA GLU A 19 3.91 5.29 0.27
C GLU A 19 4.48 5.06 -1.11
N PHE A 20 5.77 5.36 -1.31
CA PHE A 20 6.45 5.12 -2.57
C PHE A 20 6.51 3.63 -2.91
N LEU A 21 6.91 2.78 -1.95
CA LEU A 21 6.94 1.33 -2.14
C LEU A 21 5.55 0.75 -2.44
N LEU A 22 4.53 1.22 -1.72
CA LEU A 22 3.13 0.85 -1.97
C LEU A 22 2.70 1.26 -3.38
N ALA A 23 3.03 2.47 -3.83
CA ALA A 23 2.71 2.93 -5.17
C ALA A 23 3.37 2.03 -6.23
N VAL A 24 4.65 1.69 -6.06
CA VAL A 24 5.37 0.78 -6.97
C VAL A 24 4.69 -0.58 -7.01
N LEU A 25 4.41 -1.20 -5.86
CA LEU A 25 3.79 -2.53 -5.77
C LEU A 25 2.38 -2.56 -6.38
N LEU A 26 1.57 -1.53 -6.09
CA LEU A 26 0.20 -1.45 -6.59
C LEU A 26 0.16 -1.18 -8.10
N LEU A 27 1.04 -0.32 -8.62
CA LEU A 27 1.11 -0.02 -10.06
C LEU A 27 1.73 -1.16 -10.87
N SER A 28 2.72 -1.87 -10.32
CA SER A 28 3.28 -3.07 -10.96
C SER A 28 2.33 -4.28 -10.86
N GLY A 29 1.32 -4.20 -9.99
CA GLY A 29 0.43 -5.31 -9.69
C GLY A 29 1.17 -6.49 -9.03
N THR A 30 2.16 -6.18 -8.19
CA THR A 30 2.99 -7.14 -7.45
C THR A 30 2.64 -7.10 -5.97
N LEU A 31 2.40 -8.26 -5.35
CA LEU A 31 1.90 -8.35 -3.98
C LEU A 31 0.66 -7.45 -3.72
N THR A 32 -0.22 -7.29 -4.70
CA THR A 32 -1.30 -6.27 -4.68
C THR A 32 -2.18 -6.38 -3.44
N ARG A 33 -2.48 -7.61 -2.98
CA ARG A 33 -3.28 -7.84 -1.76
C ARG A 33 -2.53 -7.43 -0.49
N GLY A 34 -1.24 -7.74 -0.42
CA GLY A 34 -0.39 -7.36 0.71
C GLY A 34 -0.19 -5.85 0.77
N ALA A 35 0.14 -5.24 -0.37
CA ALA A 35 0.26 -3.79 -0.49
C ALA A 35 -1.06 -3.07 -0.15
N ALA A 36 -2.21 -3.59 -0.59
CA ALA A 36 -3.51 -3.02 -0.25
C ALA A 36 -3.78 -3.03 1.27
N LEU A 37 -3.47 -4.14 1.96
CA LEU A 37 -3.63 -4.24 3.42
C LEU A 37 -2.66 -3.33 4.17
N LEU A 38 -1.40 -3.25 3.73
CA LEU A 38 -0.39 -2.37 4.32
C LEU A 38 -0.79 -0.90 4.17
N GLY A 39 -1.23 -0.48 2.99
CA GLY A 39 -1.69 0.89 2.76
C GLY A 39 -2.98 1.25 3.49
N LEU A 40 -3.87 0.28 3.73
CA LEU A 40 -5.02 0.45 4.63
C LEU A 40 -4.55 0.70 6.08
N GLY A 41 -3.66 -0.15 6.60
CA GLY A 41 -3.11 0.00 7.94
C GLY A 41 -2.40 1.35 8.12
N GLN A 42 -1.60 1.76 7.14
CA GLN A 42 -0.95 3.06 7.14
C GLN A 42 -1.94 4.22 7.10
N SER A 43 -3.01 4.12 6.29
CA SER A 43 -4.05 5.15 6.22
C SER A 43 -4.72 5.37 7.58
N ILE A 44 -4.98 4.30 8.33
CA ILE A 44 -5.50 4.36 9.69
C ILE A 44 -4.48 4.99 10.64
N ALA A 45 -3.21 4.56 10.58
CA ALA A 45 -2.16 5.09 11.45
C ALA A 45 -1.95 6.60 11.28
N ILE A 46 -1.92 7.10 10.03
CA ILE A 46 -1.82 8.53 9.73
C ILE A 46 -3.08 9.25 10.21
N GLY A 47 -4.26 8.73 9.88
CA GLY A 47 -5.54 9.34 10.28
C GLY A 47 -5.66 9.49 11.80
N LEU A 48 -5.26 8.48 12.58
CA LEU A 48 -5.22 8.56 14.05
C LEU A 48 -4.16 9.53 14.56
N SER A 49 -3.06 9.70 13.83
CA SER A 49 -1.99 10.63 14.20
C SER A 49 -2.41 12.08 14.09
N VAL A 50 -3.30 12.40 13.15
CA VAL A 50 -3.77 13.77 12.88
C VAL A 50 -5.24 13.99 13.25
N ALA A 51 -5.90 13.01 13.87
CA ALA A 51 -7.34 13.07 14.18
C ALA A 51 -7.74 14.26 15.06
N ASN A 52 -6.80 14.82 15.84
CA ASN A 52 -7.02 15.98 16.70
C ASN A 52 -6.25 17.23 16.22
N ALA A 53 -5.73 17.21 15.00
CA ALA A 53 -5.06 18.38 14.43
C ALA A 53 -6.10 19.29 13.76
N ASP A 54 -6.01 20.59 14.06
CA ASP A 54 -6.93 21.59 13.53
C ASP A 54 -6.74 21.78 12.01
N GLY A 55 -7.85 21.87 11.28
CA GLY A 55 -7.85 22.12 9.83
C GLY A 55 -7.62 20.90 8.93
N GLU A 56 -7.49 19.71 9.51
CA GLU A 56 -7.26 18.48 8.75
C GLU A 56 -8.51 17.96 8.02
N TRP A 57 -8.33 17.53 6.78
CA TRP A 57 -9.42 16.99 5.97
C TRP A 57 -9.62 15.49 6.21
N TYR A 58 -10.44 15.16 7.21
CA TYR A 58 -10.63 13.75 7.64
C TYR A 58 -11.13 12.82 6.53
N TRP A 59 -11.89 13.34 5.56
CA TRP A 59 -12.38 12.55 4.41
C TRP A 59 -11.25 12.03 3.54
N SER A 60 -10.11 12.73 3.44
CA SER A 60 -8.96 12.25 2.66
C SER A 60 -8.47 10.89 3.15
N TYR A 61 -8.44 10.69 4.47
CA TYR A 61 -8.02 9.45 5.11
C TYR A 61 -9.02 8.32 4.89
N LEU A 62 -10.32 8.63 4.98
CA LEU A 62 -11.39 7.69 4.68
C LEU A 62 -11.39 7.28 3.21
N LEU A 63 -11.21 8.23 2.29
CA LEU A 63 -11.12 7.96 0.86
C LEU A 63 -9.91 7.11 0.52
N ARG A 64 -8.75 7.42 1.12
CA ARG A 64 -7.53 6.63 0.94
C ARG A 64 -7.70 5.21 1.50
N ALA A 65 -8.32 5.05 2.67
CA ALA A 65 -8.65 3.73 3.21
C ALA A 65 -9.64 2.97 2.32
N ALA A 66 -10.69 3.62 1.84
CA ALA A 66 -11.70 3.05 0.94
C ALA A 66 -11.08 2.61 -0.39
N LEU A 67 -10.14 3.37 -0.94
CA LEU A 67 -9.38 3.01 -2.14
C LEU A 67 -8.61 1.69 -1.93
N HIS A 68 -7.92 1.54 -0.80
CA HIS A 68 -7.19 0.31 -0.48
C HIS A 68 -8.13 -0.88 -0.28
N VAL A 69 -9.29 -0.68 0.35
CA VAL A 69 -10.33 -1.71 0.47
C VAL A 69 -10.85 -2.13 -0.91
N ALA A 70 -11.13 -1.15 -1.79
CA ALA A 70 -11.58 -1.42 -3.16
C ALA A 70 -10.51 -2.19 -3.94
N ILE A 71 -9.24 -1.78 -3.88
CA ILE A 71 -8.12 -2.48 -4.52
C ILE A 71 -7.98 -3.90 -3.98
N PHE A 72 -8.08 -4.10 -2.66
CA PHE A 72 -8.02 -5.43 -2.06
C PHE A 72 -9.15 -6.34 -2.57
N ALA A 73 -10.38 -5.82 -2.63
CA ALA A 73 -11.54 -6.53 -3.16
C ALA A 73 -11.40 -6.83 -4.66
N MET A 74 -10.90 -5.87 -5.45
CA MET A 74 -10.69 -6.01 -6.89
C MET A 74 -9.51 -6.92 -7.25
N ALA A 75 -8.46 -6.99 -6.42
CA ALA A 75 -7.33 -7.89 -6.60
C ALA A 75 -7.73 -9.38 -6.56
N ALA A 76 -8.92 -9.71 -6.06
CA ALA A 76 -9.51 -11.04 -6.19
C ALA A 76 -10.01 -11.36 -7.61
N ARG A 77 -10.27 -10.33 -8.42
CA ARG A 77 -10.72 -10.42 -9.80
C ARG A 77 -9.54 -10.28 -10.76
N ARG A 78 -9.67 -10.95 -11.90
CA ARG A 78 -8.63 -11.25 -12.91
C ARG A 78 -8.14 -9.98 -13.63
N PHE A 79 -7.40 -9.12 -12.96
CA PHE A 79 -6.85 -7.89 -13.54
C PHE A 79 -5.34 -7.98 -13.78
N TYR A 80 -4.89 -7.35 -14.87
CA TYR A 80 -3.52 -7.30 -15.36
C TYR A 80 -2.53 -6.88 -14.26
N GLY A 81 -1.47 -7.66 -14.07
CA GLY A 81 -0.43 -7.43 -13.05
C GLY A 81 0.52 -8.63 -12.94
N VAL A 82 1.70 -8.44 -12.34
CA VAL A 82 2.67 -9.53 -12.13
C VAL A 82 2.04 -10.69 -11.37
N ASP A 83 1.25 -10.41 -10.33
CA ASP A 83 0.54 -11.42 -9.55
C ASP A 83 -0.44 -12.24 -10.41
N ALA A 84 -1.11 -11.61 -11.37
CA ALA A 84 -2.04 -12.28 -12.26
C ALA A 84 -1.32 -13.10 -13.33
N LEU A 85 -0.19 -12.61 -13.86
CA LEU A 85 0.66 -13.34 -14.79
C LEU A 85 1.21 -14.62 -14.14
N LEU A 86 1.75 -14.50 -12.91
CA LEU A 86 2.27 -15.64 -12.15
C LEU A 86 1.21 -16.69 -11.83
N ARG A 87 -0.03 -16.27 -11.53
CA ARG A 87 -1.16 -17.21 -11.35
C ARG A 87 -1.58 -17.90 -12.64
N GLN A 88 -1.48 -17.23 -13.78
CA GLN A 88 -1.82 -17.82 -15.09
C GLN A 88 -0.71 -18.73 -15.64
N ARG A 89 0.55 -18.49 -15.24
CA ARG A 89 1.74 -19.19 -15.73
C ARG A 89 2.66 -19.58 -14.55
N PRO A 90 2.31 -20.61 -13.77
CA PRO A 90 3.08 -21.01 -12.60
C PRO A 90 4.49 -21.54 -12.94
N ASP A 91 4.76 -21.90 -14.20
CA ASP A 91 6.06 -22.36 -14.71
C ASP A 91 7.06 -21.23 -14.98
N LEU A 92 6.58 -19.99 -15.15
CA LEU A 92 7.36 -18.84 -15.59
C LEU A 92 8.56 -18.51 -14.67
N PRO A 93 8.45 -18.53 -13.32
CA PRO A 93 9.58 -18.27 -12.43
C PRO A 93 10.76 -19.23 -12.63
N LYS A 94 10.47 -20.52 -12.81
CA LYS A 94 11.50 -21.55 -13.03
C LYS A 94 12.21 -21.35 -14.37
N ARG A 95 11.47 -20.90 -15.39
CA ARG A 95 12.03 -20.62 -16.73
C ARG A 95 12.91 -19.39 -16.73
N LEU A 96 12.56 -18.34 -15.99
CA LEU A 96 13.41 -17.15 -15.86
C LEU A 96 14.71 -17.49 -15.11
N ALA A 97 14.63 -18.30 -14.06
CA ALA A 97 15.79 -18.75 -13.31
C ALA A 97 16.74 -19.67 -14.11
N ALA A 98 16.26 -20.31 -15.19
CA ALA A 98 17.07 -21.15 -16.06
C ALA A 98 17.81 -20.37 -17.17
N LEU A 99 17.52 -19.07 -17.32
CA LEU A 99 18.08 -18.20 -18.36
C LEU A 99 19.12 -17.20 -17.82
N THR A 100 19.37 -17.20 -16.51
CA THR A 100 20.33 -16.35 -15.79
C THR A 100 21.44 -17.19 -15.19
#